data_AF-A0A9E0SET4-F1
#
_entry.id   AF-A0A9E0SET4-F1
#
_cell.length_a   1.000
_cell.length_b   1.000
_cell.length_c   1.000
_cell.angle_alpha   90.00
_cell.angle_beta   90.00
_cell.angle_gamma   90.00
#
_symmetry.space_group_name_H-M   'P 1'
#
loop_
_entity.id
_entity.type
_entity.pdbx_description
1 polymer ?
#
loop_
_entity_poly.entity_id
_entity_poly.type
_entity_poly.pdbx_seq_one_letter_code
_entity_poly.pdbx_strand_id
1 'polypeptide(L)' 'MLIHPMPNPVAFSLGPLSVRWYGLMYLLAFAQFIALGRLRIRQPHIAADGWKKEDLDDML' A
#
# COMPACT_ATOMS: atom_id res chain seq x y z
N MET A 1 -29.46 -13.46 -13.87
CA MET A 1 -28.14 -13.91 -13.36
C MET A 1 -27.13 -12.80 -13.62
N LEU A 2 -26.39 -12.36 -12.59
CA LEU A 2 -25.27 -11.43 -12.75
C LEU A 2 -24.03 -12.24 -13.11
N ILE A 3 -23.58 -12.14 -14.37
CA ILE A 3 -22.31 -12.75 -14.81
C ILE A 3 -21.19 -11.84 -14.32
N HIS A 4 -20.21 -12.40 -13.60
CA HIS A 4 -19.05 -11.63 -13.21
C HIS A 4 -18.29 -11.20 -14.48
N PRO A 5 -18.08 -9.89 -14.70
CA PRO A 5 -17.25 -9.46 -15.80
C PRO A 5 -15.84 -10.02 -15.57
N MET A 6 -15.13 -10.42 -16.62
CA MET A 6 -13.72 -10.80 -16.54
C MET A 6 -12.87 -9.58 -16.94
N PRO A 7 -12.58 -8.66 -16.00
CA PRO A 7 -11.80 -7.47 -16.30
C PRO A 7 -10.38 -7.86 -16.72
N ASN A 8 -9.80 -7.10 -17.65
CA ASN A 8 -8.42 -7.31 -18.08
C ASN A 8 -7.47 -7.13 -16.87
N PRO A 9 -6.64 -8.14 -16.54
CA PRO A 9 -5.74 -8.06 -15.39
C PRO A 9 -4.56 -7.09 -15.60
N VAL A 10 -4.27 -6.70 -16.84
CA VAL A 10 -3.20 -5.76 -17.18
C VAL A 10 -3.73 -4.33 -17.04
N ALA A 11 -3.07 -3.53 -16.22
CA ALA A 11 -3.36 -2.11 -16.05
C ALA A 11 -2.77 -1.29 -17.21
N PHE A 12 -1.49 -1.49 -17.50
CA PHE A 12 -0.80 -0.90 -18.64
C PHE A 12 0.45 -1.71 -19.02
N SER A 13 0.95 -1.50 -20.23
CA SER A 13 2.15 -2.17 -20.74
C SER A 13 3.22 -1.16 -21.12
N LEU A 14 4.46 -1.37 -20.68
CA LEU A 14 5.65 -0.69 -21.17
C LEU A 14 6.45 -1.67 -22.02
N GLY A 15 6.25 -1.64 -23.34
CA GLY A 15 6.90 -2.56 -24.27
C GLY A 15 6.63 -4.03 -23.87
N PRO A 16 7.66 -4.84 -23.56
CA PRO A 16 7.47 -6.24 -23.15
C PRO A 16 6.96 -6.41 -21.71
N LEU A 17 6.96 -5.36 -20.89
CA LEU A 17 6.57 -5.43 -19.49
C LEU A 17 5.08 -5.09 -19.31
N SER A 18 4.29 -6.06 -18.86
CA SER A 18 2.88 -5.85 -18.51
C SER A 18 2.70 -5.65 -17.01
N VAL A 19 2.24 -4.46 -16.61
CA VAL A 19 1.93 -4.15 -15.21
C VAL A 19 0.50 -4.57 -14.91
N ARG A 20 0.31 -5.38 -13.87
CA ARG A 20 -1.00 -5.90 -13.47
C ARG A 20 -1.63 -5.07 -12.37
N TRP A 21 -2.96 -5.00 -12.34
CA TRP A 21 -3.71 -4.32 -11.29
C TRP A 21 -3.36 -4.82 -9.88
N TYR A 22 -3.19 -6.15 -9.72
CA TYR A 22 -2.84 -6.71 -8.42
C TYR A 22 -1.51 -6.13 -7.89
N GLY A 23 -0.51 -5.96 -8.75
CA GLY A 23 0.78 -5.40 -8.37
C GLY A 23 0.67 -3.93 -7.95
N LEU A 24 -0.13 -3.15 -8.69
CA LEU A 24 -0.44 -1.78 -8.32
C LEU A 24 -1.16 -1.70 -6.97
N MET A 25 -2.12 -2.60 -6.72
CA MET A 25 -2.82 -2.64 -5.44
C MET A 25 -1.89 -2.96 -4.27
N TYR A 26 -0.91 -3.85 -4.44
CA TYR A 26 0.11 -4.07 -3.42
C TYR A 26 0.95 -2.82 -3.18
N LEU A 27 1.46 -2.17 -4.24
CA LEU A 27 2.23 -0.93 -4.10
C LEU A 27 1.42 0.17 -3.38
N LEU A 28 0.15 0.30 -3.71
CA LEU A 28 -0.76 1.23 -3.03
C LEU A 28 -0.94 0.86 -1.55
N ALA A 29 -1.13 -0.41 -1.23
CA ALA A 29 -1.27 -0.87 0.16
C ALA A 29 -0.01 -0.56 0.98
N PHE A 30 1.19 -0.82 0.44
CA PHE A 30 2.45 -0.49 1.09
C PHE A 30 2.62 1.02 1.29
N ALA A 31 2.34 1.81 0.26
CA ALA A 31 2.41 3.27 0.35
C ALA A 31 1.43 3.82 1.40
N GLN A 32 0.20 3.30 1.45
CA GLN A 32 -0.80 3.66 2.45
C GLN A 32 -0.37 3.27 3.86
N PHE A 33 0.19 2.07 4.06
CA PHE A 33 0.70 1.62 5.34
C PHE A 33 1.76 2.59 5.89
N ILE A 34 2.75 2.95 5.07
CA ILE A 34 3.81 3.90 5.46
C ILE A 34 3.22 5.28 5.76
N ALA A 35 2.38 5.82 4.87
CA ALA A 35 1.83 7.17 5.01
C ALA A 35 0.93 7.30 6.26
N LEU A 36 0.01 6.35 6.45
CA LEU A 36 -0.91 6.34 7.58
C LEU A 36 -0.19 5.99 8.89
N GLY A 37 0.76 5.05 8.86
CA GLY A 37 1.59 4.71 10.02
C GLY A 37 2.39 5.92 10.51
N ARG A 38 3.03 6.66 9.61
CA ARG A 38 3.76 7.90 9.94
C ARG A 38 2.85 8.99 10.48
N LEU A 39 1.63 9.12 9.95
CA LEU A 39 0.63 10.04 10.51
C LEU A 39 0.20 9.61 11.91
N ARG A 40 0.02 8.31 12.13
CA ARG A 40 -0.49 7.75 13.39
C ARG A 40 0.53 7.83 14.52
N ILE A 41 1.82 7.59 14.25
CA ILE A 41 2.88 7.71 15.26
C ILE A 41 3.02 9.13 15.82
N ARG A 42 2.58 10.14 15.06
CA ARG A 42 2.56 11.54 15.53
C ARG A 42 1.42 11.84 16.51
N GLN A 43 0.49 10.91 16.73
CA GLN A 43 -0.60 11.11 17.69
C GLN A 43 -0.03 11.11 19.12
N PRO A 44 -0.43 12.05 19.99
CA PRO A 44 0.21 12.25 21.29
C PRO A 44 0.28 11.01 22.18
N HIS A 45 -0.75 10.16 22.16
CA HIS A 45 -0.78 8.93 22.96
C HIS A 45 0.20 7.88 22.45
N ILE A 46 0.38 7.75 21.13
CA ILE A 46 1.31 6.79 20.52
C ILE A 46 2.75 7.29 20.60
N ALA A 47 2.95 8.60 20.42
CA ALA A 47 4.25 9.22 20.60
C ALA A 47 4.72 9.15 22.07
N ALA A 48 3.79 9.24 23.04
CA ALA A 48 4.09 9.04 24.46
C ALA A 48 4.55 7.62 24.77
N ASP A 49 4.08 6.62 24.02
CA ASP A 49 4.55 5.23 24.10
C ASP A 49 5.94 5.02 23.46
N GLY A 50 6.54 6.08 22.91
CA GLY A 50 7.93 6.09 22.43
C GLY A 50 8.13 5.59 21.00
N TRP A 51 7.06 5.34 20.24
CA TRP A 51 7.15 4.92 18.84
C TRP A 51 7.86 5.96 17.97
N LYS A 52 8.81 5.50 17.16
CA LYS A 52 9.54 6.31 16.19
C LYS A 52 9.24 5.87 14.77
N LYS A 53 9.70 6.67 13.79
CA LYS A 53 9.48 6.38 12.38
C LYS A 53 10.27 5.15 11.93
N GLU A 54 11.46 4.97 12.51
CA GLU A 54 12.34 3.84 12.23
C GLU A 54 11.67 2.52 12.63
N ASP A 55 10.98 2.48 13.77
CA ASP A 55 10.26 1.29 14.23
C ASP A 55 9.14 0.87 13.26
N LEU A 56 8.51 1.83 12.56
CA LEU A 56 7.50 1.54 11.53
C LEU A 56 8.14 1.05 10.23
N ASP A 57 9.24 1.68 9.82
CA ASP A 57 9.95 1.33 8.59
C ASP A 57 10.57 -0.08 8.71
N ASP A 58 10.94 -0.53 9.92
CA ASP A 58 11.43 -1.89 10.21
C ASP A 58 10.35 -2.99 10.16
N MET A 59 9.05 -2.63 10.12
CA MET A 59 7.95 -3.60 10.03
C MET A 59 7.68 -4.11 8.61
N LEU A 60 8.38 -3.56 7.61
CA LEU A 60 8.24 -3.87 6.18
C LEU A 60 9.41 -4.70 5.65
#